data_AF-A0A3S0Y388-F1
#
_entry.id   AF-A0A3S0Y388-F1
#
_cell.length_a   1.000
_cell.length_b   1.000
_cell.length_c   1.000
_cell.angle_alpha   90.00
_cell.angle_beta   90.00
_cell.angle_gamma   90.00
#
_symmetry.space_group_name_H-M   'P 1'
#
loop_
_entity.id
_entity.type
_entity.pdbx_description
1 polymer ?
#
loop_
_entity_poly.entity_id
_entity_poly.type
_entity_poly.pdbx_seq_one_letter_code
_entity_poly.pdbx_strand_id
1 'polypeptide(L)'
;MKATLRSLNLLCLYGHCLPRRSLGAGLLALALSASVVLSGSAVGDQHWEALHGEVRRGNVVPLETILDWLEAHYIGEVLEVEVERENGYVEYEIKMLGPQNQVVEFEFDGQSGQLMTIEGVRINEMRRP
;
A
#
# COMPACT_ATOMS: atom_id res chain seq x y z
N MET A 1 -17.67 15.21 -3.10
CA MET A 1 -16.96 14.95 -4.37
C MET A 1 -15.80 14.03 -4.04
N LYS A 2 -16.06 12.71 -4.00
CA LYS A 2 -15.02 11.68 -4.05
C LYS A 2 -15.18 11.02 -5.41
N ALA A 3 -14.38 11.48 -6.37
CA ALA A 3 -14.14 10.75 -7.61
C ALA A 3 -12.81 10.05 -7.35
N THR A 4 -12.68 8.74 -7.52
CA THR A 4 -12.78 8.13 -8.85
C THR A 4 -13.06 6.64 -8.71
N LEU A 5 -14.07 6.19 -9.45
CA LEU A 5 -14.41 4.78 -9.70
C LEU A 5 -13.24 4.00 -10.31
N ARG A 6 -13.09 2.74 -9.93
CA ARG A 6 -12.78 1.62 -10.85
C ARG A 6 -13.43 0.35 -10.32
N SER A 7 -14.72 0.16 -10.59
CA SER A 7 -15.22 -0.72 -11.66
C SER A 7 -14.51 -2.07 -11.70
N LEU A 8 -15.15 -3.07 -11.10
CA LEU A 8 -15.06 -4.47 -11.50
C LEU A 8 -15.31 -4.60 -13.02
N ASN A 9 -14.49 -5.38 -13.71
CA ASN A 9 -14.94 -6.27 -14.77
C ASN A 9 -13.92 -7.39 -15.02
N LEU A 10 -14.19 -8.52 -14.39
CA LEU A 10 -14.27 -9.85 -14.98
C LEU A 10 -13.64 -10.08 -16.37
N LEU A 11 -12.68 -11.02 -16.39
CA LEU A 11 -12.40 -12.02 -17.44
C LEU A 11 -12.26 -11.58 -18.91
N CYS A 12 -11.03 -11.66 -19.41
CA CYS A 12 -10.71 -12.00 -20.81
C CYS A 12 -9.24 -12.48 -20.84
N LEU A 13 -8.91 -13.73 -20.48
CA LEU A 13 -8.87 -14.90 -21.37
C LEU A 13 -8.59 -14.55 -22.85
N TYR A 14 -7.42 -15.01 -23.30
CA TYR A 14 -7.00 -15.20 -24.70
C TYR A 14 -6.95 -13.95 -25.61
N GLY A 15 -5.73 -13.49 -25.88
CA GLY A 15 -5.46 -12.48 -26.90
C GLY A 15 -4.02 -12.51 -27.36
N HIS A 16 -3.60 -13.64 -27.93
CA HIS A 16 -2.34 -13.74 -28.67
C HIS A 16 -2.31 -12.65 -29.76
N CYS A 17 -1.48 -11.62 -29.56
CA CYS A 17 -1.15 -10.66 -30.60
C CYS A 17 0.08 -11.20 -31.36
N LEU A 18 -0.16 -11.95 -32.45
CA LEU A 18 0.88 -12.37 -33.39
C LEU A 18 1.05 -11.28 -34.47
N PRO A 19 2.18 -10.53 -34.50
CA PRO A 19 2.48 -9.70 -35.64
C PRO A 19 2.97 -10.55 -36.82
N ARG A 20 2.18 -10.53 -37.88
CA ARG A 20 2.52 -11.05 -39.21
C ARG A 20 3.65 -10.22 -39.80
N ARG A 21 4.88 -10.76 -39.87
CA ARG A 21 5.97 -10.18 -40.67
C ARG A 21 6.66 -11.28 -41.48
N SER A 22 6.23 -11.38 -42.73
CA SER A 22 6.95 -12.04 -43.81
C SER A 22 8.22 -11.25 -44.15
N LEU A 23 9.38 -11.89 -44.27
CA LEU A 23 10.44 -11.59 -45.26
C LEU A 23 11.66 -12.52 -45.04
N GLY A 24 11.90 -13.37 -46.04
CA GLY A 24 13.20 -13.51 -46.73
C GLY A 24 14.43 -14.06 -45.99
N ALA A 25 14.79 -15.28 -46.36
CA ALA A 25 16.12 -15.89 -46.51
C ALA A 25 17.38 -15.08 -46.15
N GLY A 26 18.31 -15.73 -45.44
CA GLY A 26 19.72 -15.32 -45.41
C GLY A 26 20.52 -15.93 -44.25
N LEU A 27 21.28 -16.98 -44.55
CA LEU A 27 22.37 -17.53 -43.75
C LEU A 27 23.30 -16.43 -43.18
N LEU A 28 23.64 -16.48 -41.88
CA LEU A 28 24.99 -16.73 -41.33
C LEU A 28 25.10 -16.23 -39.85
N ALA A 29 25.59 -17.14 -39.01
CA ALA A 29 26.59 -16.94 -37.97
C ALA A 29 26.29 -16.17 -36.66
N LEU A 30 26.87 -16.78 -35.61
CA LEU A 30 27.43 -16.19 -34.38
C LEU A 30 26.51 -15.97 -33.17
N ALA A 31 26.48 -17.01 -32.33
CA ALA A 31 27.05 -17.03 -30.99
C ALA A 31 26.68 -15.95 -29.95
N LEU A 32 26.32 -16.45 -28.77
CA LEU A 32 26.48 -15.86 -27.44
C LEU A 32 25.75 -14.53 -27.17
N SER A 33 24.60 -14.64 -26.47
CA SER A 33 24.51 -14.14 -25.10
C SER A 33 23.10 -14.40 -24.56
N ALA A 34 22.96 -15.50 -23.82
CA ALA A 34 21.85 -15.68 -22.90
C ALA A 34 22.05 -14.74 -21.71
N SER A 35 21.52 -13.52 -21.80
CA SER A 35 21.36 -12.64 -20.64
C SER A 35 19.88 -12.56 -20.32
N VAL A 36 19.35 -13.66 -19.78
CA VAL A 36 18.14 -13.60 -18.96
C VAL A 36 18.54 -12.87 -17.68
N VAL A 37 18.34 -11.56 -17.65
CA VAL A 37 18.36 -10.81 -16.39
C VAL A 37 16.99 -11.03 -15.77
N LEU A 38 16.91 -12.06 -14.92
CA LEU A 38 15.83 -12.21 -13.96
C LEU A 38 15.97 -11.05 -12.95
N SER A 39 15.35 -9.91 -13.24
CA SER A 39 15.11 -8.87 -12.23
C SER A 39 13.99 -9.38 -11.32
N GLY A 40 14.34 -10.28 -10.40
CA GLY A 40 13.47 -10.67 -9.30
C GLY A 40 13.41 -9.51 -8.32
N SER A 41 12.31 -8.75 -8.34
CA SER A 41 12.03 -7.71 -7.36
C SER A 41 11.79 -8.33 -5.98
N ALA A 42 12.85 -8.55 -5.21
CA ALA A 42 12.78 -8.85 -3.78
C ALA A 42 12.58 -7.54 -2.97
N VAL A 43 11.58 -6.74 -3.36
CA VAL A 43 11.33 -5.38 -2.83
C VAL A 43 10.56 -5.40 -1.50
N GLY A 44 10.04 -6.56 -1.07
CA GLY A 44 9.29 -6.70 0.17
C GLY A 44 10.14 -6.63 1.44
N ASP A 45 11.29 -7.30 1.48
CA ASP A 45 12.03 -7.49 2.75
C ASP A 45 12.82 -6.23 3.16
N GLN A 46 13.36 -5.48 2.20
CA GLN A 46 14.22 -4.31 2.49
C GLN A 46 13.45 -3.11 3.04
N HIS A 47 12.13 -3.06 2.83
CA HIS A 47 11.30 -1.93 3.22
C HIS A 47 11.16 -1.79 4.73
N TRP A 48 11.03 -2.92 5.42
CA TRP A 48 10.79 -2.96 6.86
C TRP A 48 12.02 -2.54 7.67
N GLU A 49 13.22 -3.03 7.28
CA GLU A 49 14.47 -2.60 7.92
C GLU A 49 14.69 -1.08 7.83
N ALA A 50 14.35 -0.48 6.68
CA ALA A 50 14.47 0.96 6.46
C ALA A 50 13.53 1.75 7.38
N LEU A 51 12.25 1.34 7.46
CA LEU A 51 11.25 1.94 8.35
C LEU A 51 11.71 1.90 9.81
N HIS A 52 12.20 0.75 10.28
CA HIS A 52 12.76 0.61 11.63
C HIS A 52 13.92 1.57 11.89
N GLY A 53 14.79 1.76 10.90
CA GLY A 53 15.88 2.73 10.97
C GLY A 53 15.40 4.18 11.00
N GLU A 54 14.27 4.51 10.36
CA GLU A 54 13.67 5.83 10.37
C GLU A 54 12.99 6.15 11.70
N VAL A 55 12.26 5.19 12.26
CA VAL A 55 11.67 5.30 13.61
C VAL A 55 12.77 5.50 14.66
N ARG A 56 13.84 4.68 14.63
CA ARG A 56 14.96 4.84 15.57
C ARG A 56 15.68 6.19 15.48
N ARG A 57 15.67 6.81 14.29
CA ARG A 57 16.27 8.14 14.08
C ARG A 57 15.29 9.29 14.38
N GLY A 58 14.02 8.99 14.66
CA GLY A 58 12.98 9.98 14.89
C GLY A 58 12.46 10.67 13.63
N ASN A 59 12.71 10.09 12.45
CA ASN A 59 12.21 10.61 11.17
C ASN A 59 10.76 10.18 10.89
N VAL A 60 10.33 9.09 11.51
CA VAL A 60 8.99 8.51 11.40
C VAL A 60 8.49 8.26 12.82
N VAL A 61 7.24 8.62 13.09
CA VAL A 61 6.59 8.42 14.38
C VAL A 61 6.42 6.92 14.62
N PRO A 62 6.73 6.40 15.82
CA PRO A 62 6.50 4.99 16.12
C PRO A 62 5.01 4.62 15.98
N LEU A 63 4.72 3.47 15.38
CA LEU A 63 3.34 2.99 15.22
C LEU A 63 2.61 2.91 16.56
N GLU A 64 3.30 2.52 17.65
CA GLU A 64 2.69 2.51 18.99
C GLU A 64 2.12 3.87 19.40
N THR A 65 2.75 4.98 19.00
CA THR A 65 2.26 6.34 19.33
C THR A 65 0.94 6.64 18.64
N ILE A 66 0.76 6.16 17.40
CA ILE A 66 -0.49 6.32 16.64
C ILE A 66 -1.59 5.45 17.24
N LEU A 67 -1.26 4.21 17.62
CA LEU A 67 -2.21 3.28 18.24
C LEU A 67 -2.66 3.78 19.62
N ASP A 68 -1.75 4.30 20.45
CA ASP A 68 -2.08 4.91 21.74
C ASP A 68 -2.99 6.12 21.55
N TRP A 69 -2.72 6.95 20.53
CA TRP A 69 -3.58 8.09 20.21
C TRP A 69 -4.98 7.63 19.78
N LEU A 70 -5.08 6.61 18.91
CA LEU A 70 -6.38 6.05 18.50
C LEU A 70 -7.15 5.49 19.68
N GLU A 71 -6.50 4.71 20.55
CA GLU A 71 -7.13 4.14 21.73
C GLU A 71 -7.64 5.24 22.67
N ALA A 72 -6.90 6.34 22.82
CA ALA A 72 -7.30 7.47 23.66
C ALA A 72 -8.52 8.24 23.12
N HIS A 73 -8.72 8.28 21.79
CA HIS A 73 -9.75 9.11 21.15
C HIS A 73 -10.95 8.33 20.61
N TYR A 74 -10.80 7.02 20.37
CA TYR A 74 -11.81 6.19 19.74
C TYR A 74 -12.02 4.85 20.47
N ILE A 75 -13.25 4.36 20.39
CA ILE A 75 -13.71 3.07 20.90
C ILE A 75 -13.77 2.11 19.71
N GLY A 76 -13.03 1.02 19.79
CA GLY A 76 -13.04 -0.04 18.78
C GLY A 76 -11.82 -0.94 18.91
N GLU A 77 -11.80 -1.98 18.09
CA GLU A 77 -10.68 -2.92 17.96
C GLU A 77 -9.96 -2.70 16.64
N VAL A 78 -8.63 -2.75 16.63
CA VAL A 78 -7.85 -2.64 15.38
C VAL A 78 -8.03 -3.92 14.57
N LEU A 79 -8.47 -3.77 13.32
CA LEU A 79 -8.64 -4.87 12.38
C LEU A 79 -7.42 -5.04 11.47
N GLU A 80 -6.87 -3.92 11.01
CA GLU A 80 -5.82 -3.89 10.00
C GLU A 80 -4.94 -2.66 10.21
N VAL A 81 -3.65 -2.85 9.96
CA VAL A 81 -2.64 -1.79 9.95
C VAL A 81 -1.83 -1.97 8.68
N GLU A 82 -1.86 -0.96 7.83
CA GLU A 82 -1.05 -0.87 6.62
C GLU A 82 -0.07 0.28 6.78
N VAL A 83 1.16 0.08 6.30
CA VAL A 83 2.21 1.11 6.26
C VAL A 83 2.57 1.31 4.81
N GLU A 84 2.07 2.38 4.22
CA GLU A 84 2.31 2.70 2.83
C GLU A 84 3.50 3.65 2.70
N ARG A 85 4.19 3.56 1.56
CA ARG A 85 5.29 4.47 1.24
C ARG A 85 5.23 4.90 -0.20
N GLU A 86 5.04 6.19 -0.39
CA GLU A 86 5.08 6.82 -1.70
C GLU A 86 6.04 8.01 -1.68
N ASN A 87 6.98 8.06 -2.63
CA ASN A 87 7.91 9.18 -2.82
C ASN A 87 8.71 9.57 -1.55
N GLY A 88 8.95 8.62 -0.65
CA GLY A 88 9.69 8.83 0.60
C GLY A 88 8.83 9.31 1.78
N TYR A 89 7.53 9.49 1.58
CA TYR A 89 6.56 9.73 2.65
C TYR A 89 6.03 8.42 3.18
N VAL A 90 5.78 8.38 4.49
CA VAL A 90 5.25 7.19 5.17
C VAL A 90 3.84 7.55 5.57
N GLU A 91 2.91 6.65 5.29
CA GLU A 91 1.51 6.81 5.68
C GLU A 91 1.10 5.59 6.50
N TYR A 92 0.35 5.84 7.57
CA TYR A 92 -0.29 4.79 8.36
C TYR A 92 -1.78 4.76 8.03
N GLU A 93 -2.26 3.64 7.53
CA GLU A 93 -3.68 3.37 7.35
C GLU A 93 -4.11 2.35 8.40
N ILE A 94 -5.00 2.74 9.31
CA ILE A 94 -5.44 1.90 10.41
C ILE A 94 -6.95 1.75 10.35
N LYS A 95 -7.42 0.51 10.19
CA LYS A 95 -8.85 0.19 10.18
C LYS A 95 -9.28 -0.34 11.55
N MET A 96 -10.31 0.25 12.12
CA MET A 96 -10.89 -0.16 13.39
C MET A 96 -12.35 -0.62 13.25
N LEU A 97 -12.70 -1.66 14.01
CA LEU A 97 -14.06 -2.14 14.22
C LEU A 97 -14.68 -1.48 15.45
N GLY A 98 -15.67 -0.62 15.23
CA GLY A 98 -16.47 -0.02 16.29
C GLY A 98 -17.50 -1.00 16.88
N PRO A 99 -18.00 -0.73 18.11
CA PRO A 99 -18.92 -1.61 18.84
C PRO A 99 -20.26 -1.84 18.15
N GLN A 100 -20.61 -1.01 17.16
CA GLN A 100 -21.83 -1.15 16.38
C GLN A 100 -21.57 -1.68 14.98
N ASN A 101 -20.51 -2.49 14.80
CA ASN A 101 -20.10 -3.08 13.53
C ASN A 101 -19.75 -2.02 12.46
N GLN A 102 -19.15 -0.93 12.92
CA GLN A 102 -18.63 0.15 12.09
C GLN A 102 -17.20 -0.20 11.68
N VAL A 103 -16.86 -0.06 10.40
CA VAL A 103 -15.47 -0.09 9.96
C VAL A 103 -15.08 1.34 9.64
N VAL A 104 -14.06 1.83 10.34
CA VAL A 104 -13.54 3.19 10.16
C VAL A 104 -12.05 3.10 9.92
N GLU A 105 -11.61 3.74 8.87
CA GLU A 105 -10.23 3.89 8.47
C GLU A 105 -9.69 5.25 8.92
N PHE A 106 -8.50 5.24 9.48
CA PHE A 106 -7.78 6.42 9.94
C PHE A 106 -6.43 6.48 9.22
N GLU A 107 -6.20 7.57 8.50
CA GLU A 107 -4.96 7.83 7.77
C GLU A 107 -4.12 8.84 8.55
N PHE A 108 -2.86 8.51 8.81
CA PHE A 108 -1.92 9.40 9.50
C PHE A 108 -0.65 9.63 8.69
N ASP A 109 -0.17 10.87 8.72
CA ASP A 109 1.16 11.22 8.24
C ASP A 109 2.21 10.58 9.15
N GLY A 110 3.06 9.72 8.58
CA GLY A 110 4.05 8.95 9.33
C GLY A 110 5.21 9.80 9.85
N GLN A 111 5.48 10.98 9.29
CA GLN A 111 6.56 11.86 9.75
C GLN A 111 6.15 12.69 10.97
N SER A 112 4.93 13.19 10.99
CA SER A 112 4.40 14.11 12.00
C SER A 112 3.44 13.45 12.98
N GLY A 113 2.87 12.29 12.63
CA GLY A 113 1.80 11.62 13.37
C GLY A 113 0.46 12.34 13.27
N GLN A 114 0.31 13.29 12.35
CA GLN A 114 -0.92 14.04 12.16
C GLN A 114 -1.99 13.16 11.51
N LEU A 115 -3.18 13.11 12.11
CA LEU A 115 -4.35 12.52 11.48
C LEU A 115 -4.75 13.34 10.26
N MET A 116 -4.75 12.71 9.09
CA MET A 116 -5.05 13.32 7.79
C MET A 116 -6.52 13.12 7.41
N THR A 117 -6.97 11.87 7.45
CA THR A 117 -8.32 11.48 6.99
C THR A 117 -8.97 10.53 7.98
N ILE A 118 -10.30 10.60 8.06
CA ILE A 118 -11.12 9.57 8.68
C ILE A 118 -12.21 9.17 7.69
N GLU A 119 -12.26 7.90 7.33
CA GLU A 119 -13.22 7.36 6.37
C GLU A 119 -14.06 6.26 7.01
N GLY A 120 -15.37 6.32 6.82
CA GLY A 120 -16.28 5.30 7.35
C GLY A 120 -17.65 5.85 7.69
N VAL A 121 -18.43 5.04 8.40
CA VAL A 121 -19.82 5.38 8.78
C VAL A 121 -19.94 5.52 10.29
N ARG A 122 -20.78 6.46 10.72
CA ARG A 122 -21.11 6.70 12.14
C ARG A 122 -19.87 6.91 13.04
N ILE A 123 -18.80 7.50 12.52
CA ILE A 123 -17.52 7.74 13.22
C ILE A 123 -17.72 8.42 14.58
N ASN A 124 -18.67 9.35 14.69
CA ASN A 124 -18.91 10.09 15.94
C ASN A 124 -19.31 9.18 17.11
N GLU A 125 -19.99 8.07 16.85
CA GLU A 125 -20.40 7.11 17.88
C GLU A 125 -19.22 6.26 18.39
N MET A 126 -18.08 6.28 17.70
CA MET A 126 -16.83 5.68 18.17
C MET A 126 -15.98 6.65 19.00
N ARG A 127 -16.24 7.96 18.99
CA ARG A 127 -15.40 8.91 19.74
C ARG A 127 -15.53 8.66 21.24
N ARG A 128 -14.39 8.63 21.94
CA ARG A 128 -14.36 8.62 23.40
C ARG A 128 -14.79 10.00 23.95
N PRO A 129 -15.56 10.02 25.04
CA PRO A 129 -16.03 11.24 25.69
C PRO A 129 -14.91 11.99 26.42
#